data_AF-I4DKH3-F1
#
_entry.id   AF-I4DKH3-F1
#
_cell.length_a   1.000
_cell.length_b   1.000
_cell.length_c   1.000
_cell.angle_alpha   90.00
_cell.angle_beta   90.00
_cell.angle_gamma   90.00
#
_symmetry.space_group_name_H-M   'P 1'
#
loop_
_entity.id
_entity.type
_entity.pdbx_description
1 polymer ?
#
loop_
_entity_poly.entity_id
_entity_poly.type
_entity_poly.pdbx_seq_one_letter_code
_entity_poly.pdbx_strand_id
1 'polypeptide(L)'
;MKATAILFIVFLACISVTYGKDLITGTSFNGRLIWQEKVEYNAIPLKKRVKEVFFSDPGQQLIKGIIARDLDHTEGYATITAGGVGFSYANIRLKSERGSGLNYQVEVYV
;
A
#
# COMPACT_ATOMS: atom_id res chain seq x y z
N MET A 1 -25.74 -27.47 6.24
CA MET A 1 -26.21 -26.24 5.56
C MET A 1 -25.61 -24.96 6.15
N LYS A 2 -25.73 -24.68 7.47
CA LYS A 2 -25.15 -23.45 8.05
C LYS A 2 -23.61 -23.45 8.06
N ALA A 3 -22.98 -24.56 8.46
CA ALA A 3 -21.52 -24.69 8.49
C ALA A 3 -20.88 -24.60 7.08
N THR A 4 -21.51 -25.19 6.07
CA THR A 4 -21.07 -25.12 4.67
C THR A 4 -21.12 -23.70 4.10
N ALA A 5 -22.13 -22.91 4.48
CA ALA A 5 -22.22 -21.51 4.09
C ALA A 5 -21.12 -20.65 4.73
N ILE A 6 -20.83 -20.87 6.03
CA ILE A 6 -19.74 -20.18 6.74
C ILE A 6 -18.39 -20.48 6.08
N LEU A 7 -18.11 -21.74 5.76
CA LEU A 7 -16.87 -22.15 5.09
C LEU A 7 -16.71 -21.48 3.72
N PHE A 8 -17.80 -21.36 2.96
CA PHE A 8 -17.79 -20.69 1.66
C PHE A 8 -17.53 -19.18 1.78
N ILE A 9 -18.11 -18.50 2.78
CA ILE A 9 -17.86 -17.07 3.03
C ILE A 9 -16.40 -16.83 3.42
N VAL A 10 -15.85 -17.67 4.30
CA VAL A 10 -14.43 -17.58 4.68
C VAL A 10 -13.52 -17.80 3.48
N PHE A 11 -13.84 -18.78 2.63
CA PHE A 11 -13.08 -19.05 1.41
C PHE A 11 -13.10 -17.86 0.43
N LEU A 12 -14.26 -17.25 0.19
CA LEU A 12 -14.37 -16.05 -0.63
C LEU A 12 -13.61 -14.86 -0.04
N ALA A 13 -13.64 -14.68 1.28
CA ALA A 13 -12.86 -13.64 1.96
C ALA A 13 -11.35 -13.86 1.77
N CYS A 14 -10.86 -15.09 1.90
CA CYS A 14 -9.45 -15.42 1.66
C CYS A 14 -9.03 -15.09 0.22
N ILE A 15 -9.84 -15.44 -0.78
CA ILE A 15 -9.56 -15.09 -2.18
C ILE A 15 -9.49 -13.57 -2.35
N SER A 16 -10.47 -12.83 -1.82
CA SER A 16 -10.51 -11.37 -1.93
C SER A 16 -9.25 -10.69 -1.39
N VAL A 17 -8.69 -11.18 -0.28
CA VAL A 17 -7.48 -10.60 0.33
C VAL A 17 -6.24 -10.85 -0.54
N THR A 18 -6.20 -11.96 -1.30
CA THR A 18 -5.06 -12.28 -2.18
C THR A 18 -5.04 -11.48 -3.50
N TYR A 19 -6.18 -10.93 -3.92
CA TYR A 19 -6.28 -10.11 -5.13
C TYR A 19 -6.04 -8.62 -4.89
N GLY A 20 -6.01 -8.17 -3.64
CA GLY A 20 -5.69 -6.79 -3.30
C GLY A 20 -4.26 -6.44 -3.71
N LYS A 21 -4.11 -5.50 -4.64
CA LYS A 21 -2.81 -4.95 -5.07
C LYS A 21 -2.40 -3.70 -4.30
N ASP A 22 -3.39 -2.98 -3.80
CA ASP A 22 -3.21 -1.80 -2.96
C ASP A 22 -2.69 -2.20 -1.58
N LEU A 23 -1.77 -1.41 -1.05
CA LEU A 23 -1.28 -1.57 0.31
C LEU A 23 -2.08 -0.66 1.23
N ILE A 24 -2.93 -1.25 2.07
CA ILE A 24 -3.67 -0.53 3.11
C ILE A 24 -3.29 -1.17 4.44
N THR A 25 -2.64 -0.39 5.31
CA THR A 25 -2.21 -0.85 6.63
C THR A 25 -2.63 0.14 7.70
N GLY A 26 -3.09 -0.35 8.85
CA GLY A 26 -3.59 0.49 9.94
C GLY A 26 -4.98 1.06 9.67
N THR A 27 -5.23 2.27 10.15
CA THR A 27 -6.53 2.94 10.06
C THR A 27 -6.38 4.40 9.64
N SER A 28 -7.23 4.85 8.71
CA SER A 28 -7.44 6.26 8.38
C SER A 28 -8.62 6.86 9.16
N PHE A 29 -9.35 6.05 9.93
CA PHE A 29 -10.51 6.51 10.68
C PHE A 29 -10.10 7.44 11.83
N ASN A 30 -10.59 8.68 11.81
CA ASN A 30 -10.18 9.74 12.74
C ASN A 30 -8.65 9.98 12.76
N GLY A 31 -7.96 9.61 11.68
CA GLY A 31 -6.55 9.89 11.45
C GLY A 31 -6.39 11.19 10.68
N ARG A 32 -5.38 11.99 11.03
CA ARG A 32 -5.03 13.19 10.28
C ARG A 32 -4.07 12.80 9.17
N LEU A 33 -4.42 13.12 7.92
CA LEU A 33 -3.48 13.03 6.80
C LEU A 33 -2.36 14.05 7.03
N ILE A 34 -1.14 13.58 7.22
CA ILE A 34 0.03 14.45 7.44
C ILE A 34 0.95 14.52 6.25
N TRP A 35 0.92 13.49 5.39
CA TRP A 35 1.82 13.40 4.29
C TRP A 35 1.18 12.64 3.14
N GLN A 36 1.37 13.18 1.95
CA GLN A 36 0.84 12.64 0.71
C GLN A 36 1.87 12.87 -0.38
N GLU A 37 2.27 11.80 -1.08
CA GLU A 37 3.15 11.89 -2.23
C GLU A 37 2.56 11.08 -3.39
N LYS A 38 2.52 11.72 -4.56
CA LYS A 38 2.23 11.04 -5.82
C LYS A 38 3.54 10.59 -6.45
N VAL A 39 3.71 9.28 -6.55
CA VAL A 39 4.93 8.65 -7.04
C VAL A 39 4.70 8.19 -8.48
N GLU A 40 4.99 9.09 -9.42
CA GLU A 40 4.76 8.88 -10.85
C GLU A 40 6.07 8.72 -11.64
N TYR A 41 6.15 7.67 -12.44
CA TYR A 41 7.34 7.31 -13.20
C TYR A 41 6.98 6.61 -14.51
N ASN A 42 7.59 7.07 -15.61
CA ASN A 42 7.40 6.50 -16.95
C ASN A 42 7.78 5.02 -17.05
N ALA A 43 7.08 4.27 -17.91
CA ALA A 43 7.38 2.88 -18.19
C ALA A 43 8.79 2.69 -18.79
N ILE A 44 9.44 1.58 -18.41
CA ILE A 44 10.63 1.09 -19.11
C ILE A 44 10.26 -0.25 -19.77
N PRO A 45 10.34 -0.37 -21.11
CA PRO A 45 10.07 -1.62 -21.79
C PRO A 45 10.88 -2.78 -21.20
N LEU A 46 10.21 -3.92 -20.96
CA LEU A 46 10.80 -5.18 -20.48
C LEU A 46 11.49 -5.16 -19.12
N LYS A 47 11.52 -4.03 -18.39
CA LYS A 47 12.16 -3.91 -17.07
C LYS A 47 11.12 -3.58 -16.00
N LYS A 48 11.29 -4.15 -14.80
CA LYS A 48 10.55 -3.74 -13.61
C LYS A 48 11.29 -2.61 -12.93
N ARG A 49 10.57 -1.57 -12.51
CA ARG A 49 11.12 -0.47 -11.71
C ARG A 49 10.84 -0.74 -10.23
N VAL A 50 11.80 -0.42 -9.39
CA VAL A 50 11.67 -0.43 -7.94
C VAL A 50 12.01 0.97 -7.47
N LYS A 51 11.14 1.55 -6.65
CA LYS A 51 11.37 2.84 -5.99
C LYS A 51 11.10 2.69 -4.50
N GLU A 52 11.94 3.34 -3.69
CA GLU A 52 11.74 3.44 -2.26
C GLU A 52 11.35 4.86 -1.91
N VAL A 53 10.38 4.97 -1.01
CA VAL A 53 9.78 6.19 -0.52
C VAL A 53 9.92 6.17 0.98
N PHE A 54 10.73 7.09 1.51
CA PHE A 54 11.00 7.17 2.92
C PHE A 54 10.22 8.34 3.53
N PHE A 55 9.40 8.03 4.53
CA PHE A 55 8.68 8.99 5.32
C PHE A 55 9.17 8.96 6.76
N SER A 56 9.38 10.13 7.36
CA SER A 56 9.68 10.30 8.78
C SER A 56 8.99 11.56 9.30
N ASP A 57 8.22 11.43 10.37
CA ASP A 57 7.55 12.57 10.99
C ASP A 57 8.51 13.35 11.92
N PRO A 58 8.72 14.67 11.71
CA PRO A 58 9.52 15.50 12.62
C PRO A 58 8.91 15.59 14.02
N GLY A 59 7.58 15.48 14.13
CA GLY A 59 6.86 15.51 15.40
C GLY A 59 6.89 14.21 16.19
N GLN A 60 7.55 13.16 15.66
CA GLN A 60 7.59 11.81 16.22
C GLN A 60 6.20 11.22 16.54
N GLN A 61 5.17 11.65 15.82
CA GLN A 61 3.82 11.12 15.95
C GLN A 61 3.77 9.68 15.42
N LEU A 62 3.00 8.83 16.10
CA LEU A 62 2.84 7.43 15.71
C LEU A 62 1.93 7.35 14.49
N ILE A 63 2.43 6.71 13.42
CA ILE A 63 1.65 6.45 12.21
C ILE A 63 0.49 5.53 12.58
N LYS A 64 -0.74 6.01 12.35
CA LYS A 64 -1.98 5.23 12.52
C LYS A 64 -2.33 4.43 11.28
N GLY A 65 -1.98 4.93 10.10
CA GLY A 65 -2.31 4.27 8.84
C GLY A 65 -1.42 4.68 7.68
N ILE A 66 -1.17 3.74 6.77
CA ILE A 66 -0.46 3.97 5.51
C ILE A 66 -1.30 3.36 4.41
N ILE A 67 -1.60 4.17 3.39
CA ILE A 67 -2.32 3.78 2.19
C ILE A 67 -1.41 4.05 1.01
N ALA A 68 -1.07 3.02 0.23
CA ALA A 68 -0.44 3.18 -1.07
C ALA A 68 -1.33 2.53 -2.12
N ARG A 69 -1.98 3.37 -2.92
CA ARG A 69 -2.95 2.96 -3.95
C ARG A 69 -2.32 3.11 -5.33
N ASP A 70 -2.48 2.09 -6.17
CA ASP A 70 -2.15 2.20 -7.59
C ASP A 70 -3.26 2.95 -8.33
N LEU A 71 -2.93 4.09 -8.94
CA LEU A 71 -3.87 4.90 -9.72
C LEU A 71 -4.08 4.36 -11.14
N ASP A 72 -3.10 3.61 -11.67
CA ASP A 72 -3.15 3.05 -13.02
C ASP A 72 -3.70 1.61 -13.02
N HIS A 73 -4.04 1.07 -11.85
CA HIS A 73 -4.56 -0.29 -11.66
C HIS A 73 -3.69 -1.38 -12.35
N THR A 74 -2.38 -1.28 -12.17
CA THR A 74 -1.42 -2.23 -12.75
C THR A 74 -1.19 -3.44 -11.83
N GLU A 75 -0.45 -4.45 -12.31
CA GLU A 75 0.01 -5.56 -11.46
C GLU A 75 1.25 -5.21 -10.60
N GLY A 76 1.50 -3.91 -10.41
CA GLY A 76 2.47 -3.41 -9.44
C GLY A 76 2.08 -3.79 -8.01
N TYR A 77 3.03 -3.69 -7.09
CA TYR A 77 2.74 -3.84 -5.68
C TYR A 77 3.57 -2.91 -4.81
N ALA A 78 2.98 -2.50 -3.69
CA ALA A 78 3.62 -1.71 -2.65
C ALA A 78 3.90 -2.59 -1.42
N THR A 79 5.01 -2.35 -0.72
CA THR A 79 5.36 -3.09 0.50
C THR A 79 6.13 -2.20 1.46
N ILE A 80 5.83 -2.26 2.75
CA ILE A 80 6.63 -1.60 3.78
C ILE A 80 7.86 -2.45 4.07
N THR A 81 9.06 -1.91 3.90
CA THR A 81 10.33 -2.60 4.15
C THR A 81 10.90 -2.31 5.53
N ALA A 82 10.55 -1.16 6.14
CA ALA A 82 10.97 -0.79 7.48
C ALA A 82 9.96 0.18 8.13
N GLY A 83 9.84 0.15 9.45
CA GLY A 83 8.91 0.99 10.21
C GLY A 83 7.44 0.64 9.91
N GLY A 84 6.59 1.65 9.79
CA GLY A 84 5.17 1.49 9.45
C GLY A 84 4.22 1.96 10.55
N VAL A 85 3.04 1.34 10.61
CA VAL A 85 2.03 1.65 11.62
C VAL A 85 2.57 1.37 13.02
N GLY A 86 2.42 2.33 13.94
CA GLY A 86 2.98 2.28 15.28
C GLY A 86 4.44 2.78 15.38
N PHE A 87 5.05 3.23 14.29
CA PHE A 87 6.34 3.91 14.27
C PHE A 87 6.16 5.37 13.80
N SER A 88 7.16 6.21 14.03
CA SER A 88 7.20 7.60 13.51
C SER A 88 7.79 7.71 12.10
N TYR A 89 8.19 6.58 11.50
CA TYR A 89 8.77 6.52 10.17
C TYR A 89 8.31 5.26 9.44
N ALA A 90 8.36 5.30 8.11
CA ALA A 90 8.10 4.16 7.25
C ALA A 90 8.94 4.25 5.97
N ASN A 91 9.52 3.12 5.56
CA ASN A 91 10.06 2.94 4.22
C ASN A 91 9.10 2.09 3.40
N ILE A 92 8.59 2.67 2.32
CA ILE A 92 7.62 2.06 1.41
C ILE A 92 8.34 1.79 0.09
N ARG A 93 8.45 0.52 -0.25
CA ARG A 93 8.99 0.03 -1.50
C ARG A 93 7.86 -0.21 -2.49
N LEU A 94 7.91 0.50 -3.60
CA LEU A 94 6.98 0.40 -4.71
C LEU A 94 7.65 -0.32 -5.87
N LYS A 95 6.99 -1.32 -6.44
CA LYS A 95 7.50 -2.08 -7.58
C LYS A 95 6.47 -2.10 -8.70
N SER A 96 6.90 -1.70 -9.89
CA SER A 96 6.05 -1.72 -11.08
C SER A 96 5.91 -3.13 -11.66
N GLU A 97 4.84 -3.32 -12.42
CA GLU A 97 4.74 -4.40 -13.38
C GLU A 97 5.82 -4.25 -14.49
N ARG A 98 6.10 -5.35 -15.20
CA ARG A 98 7.11 -5.36 -16.25
C ARG A 98 6.59 -4.60 -17.46
N GLY A 99 7.29 -3.54 -17.87
CA GLY A 99 6.89 -2.75 -19.03
C GLY A 99 5.79 -1.72 -18.75
N SER A 100 5.32 -1.60 -17.50
CA SER A 100 4.39 -0.56 -17.08
C SER A 100 5.11 0.60 -16.39
N GLY A 101 4.42 1.74 -16.28
CA GLY A 101 4.82 2.83 -15.41
C GLY A 101 4.60 2.50 -13.93
N LEU A 102 4.95 3.45 -13.07
CA LEU A 102 4.58 3.42 -11.66
C LEU A 102 3.78 4.68 -11.40
N ASN A 103 2.56 4.56 -10.88
CA ASN A 103 1.71 5.70 -10.53
C ASN A 103 0.97 5.40 -9.22
N TYR A 104 1.65 5.68 -8.11
CA TYR A 104 1.12 5.38 -6.78
C TYR A 104 0.79 6.65 -6.02
N GLN A 105 -0.36 6.66 -5.37
CA GLN A 105 -0.75 7.66 -4.39
C GLN A 105 -0.42 7.09 -3.00
N VAL A 106 0.58 7.66 -2.33
CA VAL A 106 0.99 7.27 -0.98
C VAL A 106 0.49 8.30 0.02
N GLU A 107 -0.23 7.84 1.03
CA GLU A 107 -0.88 8.64 2.06
C GLU A 107 -0.52 8.08 3.44
N VAL A 108 -0.08 8.96 4.34
CA VAL A 108 0.28 8.62 5.72
C VAL A 108 -0.59 9.40 6.70
N TYR A 109 -1.19 8.64 7.62
CA TYR A 109 -2.10 9.13 8.65
C TYR A 109 -1.51 8.91 10.03
N VAL A 110 -1.73 9.88 10.92
CA VAL A 110 -1.37 9.84 12.36
C VAL A 110 -2.55 10.17 13.25
#